data_AF-A0A8X8I6B8-F1
#
_entry.id   AF-A0A8X8I6B8-F1
#
_cell.length_a   1.000
_cell.length_b   1.000
_cell.length_c   1.000
_cell.angle_alpha   90.00
_cell.angle_beta   90.00
_cell.angle_gamma   90.00
#
_symmetry.space_group_name_H-M   'P 1'
#
loop_
_entity.id
_entity.type
_entity.pdbx_description
1 polymer ?
#
loop_
_entity_poly.entity_id
_entity_poly.type
_entity_poly.pdbx_seq_one_letter_code
_entity_poly.pdbx_strand_id
1 'polypeptide(L)'
;MMNRIKGLKAHQKNGFMIRILEIYNPYPHLKVAEKWIQKFNNELKRVEEPPVVMVVPVYAAFKGREKQLLWIDRLHPNARGYETIAKELEKTGYAPLLKKKFSGLRR
;
A
#
# COMPACT_ATOMS: atom_id res chain seq x y z
N MET A 1 6.68 9.26 -13.17
CA MET A 1 7.15 9.04 -11.79
C MET A 1 7.41 7.56 -11.50
N MET A 2 6.40 6.67 -11.58
CA MET A 2 6.56 5.24 -11.25
C MET A 2 7.70 4.54 -12.02
N ASN A 3 7.84 4.79 -13.32
CA ASN A 3 8.95 4.26 -14.12
C ASN A 3 10.35 4.65 -13.58
N ARG A 4 10.49 5.85 -13.03
CA ARG A 4 11.75 6.30 -12.41
C ARG A 4 12.04 5.52 -11.13
N ILE A 5 11.02 5.29 -10.29
CA ILE A 5 11.14 4.48 -9.07
C ILE A 5 11.52 3.03 -9.43
N LYS A 6 10.85 2.43 -10.42
CA LYS A 6 11.19 1.09 -10.92
C LYS A 6 12.63 1.03 -11.45
N GLY A 7 13.07 2.04 -12.20
CA GLY A 7 14.46 2.14 -12.67
C GLY A 7 15.49 2.14 -11.54
N LEU A 8 15.24 2.91 -10.47
CA LEU A 8 16.12 2.93 -9.29
C LEU A 8 16.20 1.58 -8.56
N LYS A 9 15.17 0.72 -8.69
CA LYS A 9 15.11 -0.60 -8.06
C LYS A 9 15.53 -1.73 -8.99
N ALA A 10 15.65 -1.49 -10.30
CA ALA A 10 15.94 -2.53 -11.29
C ALA A 10 17.31 -3.22 -11.09
N HIS A 11 18.26 -2.57 -10.44
CA HIS A 11 19.60 -3.12 -10.18
C HIS A 11 19.68 -4.09 -8.99
N GLN A 12 18.57 -4.32 -8.28
CA GLN A 12 18.57 -5.23 -7.12
C GLN A 12 18.73 -6.68 -7.60
N LYS A 13 19.69 -7.41 -7.00
CA LYS A 13 19.98 -8.82 -7.34
C LYS A 13 18.83 -9.76 -6.99
N ASN A 14 18.09 -9.42 -5.94
CA ASN A 14 16.82 -10.04 -5.59
C ASN A 14 15.72 -9.15 -6.19
N GLY A 15 14.62 -9.74 -6.66
CA GLY A 15 13.52 -8.94 -7.22
C GLY A 15 13.00 -7.90 -6.22
N PHE A 16 12.25 -6.91 -6.71
CA PHE A 16 11.75 -5.81 -5.89
C PHE A 16 10.22 -5.76 -5.94
N MET A 17 9.64 -5.16 -4.90
CA MET A 17 8.23 -4.81 -4.85
C MET A 17 8.06 -3.38 -4.35
N ILE A 18 6.96 -2.76 -4.78
CA ILE A 18 6.51 -1.44 -4.35
C ILE A 18 5.10 -1.63 -3.80
N ARG A 19 4.85 -1.12 -2.59
CA ARG A 19 3.54 -1.10 -1.94
C ARG A 19 3.20 0.33 -1.61
N ILE A 20 2.12 0.83 -2.19
CA ILE A 20 1.65 2.20 -1.98
C ILE A 20 0.43 2.14 -1.08
N LEU A 21 0.48 2.82 0.05
CA LEU A 21 -0.65 2.86 0.98
C LEU A 21 -1.64 3.91 0.51
N GLU A 22 -2.92 3.54 0.46
CA GLU A 22 -4.00 4.53 0.42
C GLU A 22 -3.97 5.42 1.68
N ILE A 23 -4.55 6.61 1.56
CA ILE A 23 -4.77 7.50 2.71
C ILE A 23 -6.11 7.13 3.35
N TYR A 24 -6.13 6.92 4.67
CA TYR A 24 -7.37 6.77 5.44
C TYR A 24 -7.95 8.13 5.84
N ASN A 25 -9.24 8.18 6.21
CA ASN A 25 -9.86 9.42 6.69
C ASN A 25 -9.92 9.48 8.23
N PRO A 26 -9.09 10.31 8.89
CA PRO A 26 -9.17 10.51 10.34
C PRO A 26 -10.44 11.27 10.78
N TYR A 27 -11.10 11.99 9.87
CA TYR A 27 -12.25 12.84 10.15
C TYR A 27 -13.47 12.41 9.31
N PRO A 28 -14.12 11.27 9.63
CA PRO A 28 -15.22 10.72 8.83
C PRO A 28 -16.46 11.63 8.74
N HIS A 29 -16.60 12.59 9.66
CA HIS A 29 -17.68 13.58 9.65
C HIS A 29 -17.46 14.70 8.62
N LEU A 30 -16.22 14.93 8.18
CA LEU A 30 -15.89 15.94 7.17
C LEU A 30 -16.04 15.35 5.77
N LYS A 31 -17.23 15.48 5.18
CA LYS A 31 -17.54 14.97 3.82
C LYS A 31 -16.57 15.47 2.74
N VAL A 32 -16.05 16.70 2.90
CA VAL A 32 -15.04 17.27 1.98
C VAL A 32 -13.73 16.49 2.03
N ALA A 33 -13.29 16.06 3.22
CA ALA A 33 -12.10 15.24 3.38
C ALA A 33 -12.29 13.87 2.72
N GLU A 34 -13.45 13.21 2.95
CA GLU A 34 -13.77 11.93 2.30
C GLU A 34 -13.72 12.06 0.76
N LYS A 35 -14.32 13.11 0.18
CA LYS A 35 -14.30 13.34 -1.26
C LYS A 35 -12.87 13.42 -1.82
N TRP A 36 -12.00 14.20 -1.19
CA TRP A 36 -10.62 14.38 -1.67
C TRP A 36 -9.77 13.13 -1.46
N ILE A 37 -9.93 12.44 -0.33
CA ILE A 37 -9.23 11.18 -0.04
C ILE A 37 -9.62 10.11 -1.05
N GLN A 38 -10.93 9.93 -1.32
CA GLN A 38 -11.38 8.97 -2.32
C GLN A 38 -10.85 9.30 -3.71
N LYS A 39 -10.88 10.58 -4.10
CA LYS A 39 -10.31 11.01 -5.39
C LYS A 39 -8.82 10.68 -5.48
N PHE A 40 -8.05 10.98 -4.44
CA PHE A 40 -6.62 10.67 -4.39
C PHE A 40 -6.34 9.17 -4.46
N ASN A 41 -7.02 8.36 -3.64
CA ASN A 41 -6.86 6.91 -3.63
C ASN A 41 -7.24 6.27 -4.97
N ASN A 42 -8.25 6.81 -5.68
CA ASN A 42 -8.59 6.37 -7.03
C ASN A 42 -7.47 6.67 -8.05
N GLU A 43 -6.77 7.80 -7.91
CA GLU A 43 -5.60 8.09 -8.76
C GLU A 43 -4.41 7.15 -8.42
N LEU A 44 -4.22 6.77 -7.15
CA LEU A 44 -3.21 5.77 -6.78
C LEU A 44 -3.46 4.43 -7.46
N LYS A 45 -4.72 3.97 -7.55
CA LYS A 45 -5.06 2.72 -8.24
C LYS A 45 -4.65 2.69 -9.70
N ARG A 46 -4.55 3.86 -10.37
CA ARG A 46 -4.10 3.93 -11.76
C ARG A 46 -2.62 3.61 -11.95
N VAL A 47 -1.82 3.67 -10.89
CA VAL A 47 -0.39 3.32 -10.95
C VAL A 47 -0.12 1.88 -10.48
N GLU A 48 -1.17 1.12 -10.15
CA GLU A 48 -1.07 -0.28 -9.77
C GLU A 48 -0.61 -1.13 -10.97
N GLU A 49 0.34 -2.03 -10.72
CA GLU A 49 0.93 -2.94 -11.71
C GLU A 49 1.28 -4.25 -11.01
N PRO A 50 0.27 -5.11 -10.76
CA PRO A 50 0.47 -6.35 -10.02
C PRO A 50 1.43 -7.31 -10.75
N PRO A 51 2.25 -8.09 -10.02
CA PRO A 51 2.39 -8.09 -8.57
C PRO A 51 3.43 -7.09 -8.02
N VAL A 52 4.13 -6.37 -8.91
CA VAL A 52 5.31 -5.55 -8.57
C VAL A 52 4.90 -4.28 -7.83
N VAL A 53 3.89 -3.57 -8.33
CA VAL A 53 3.32 -2.37 -7.70
C VAL A 53 1.90 -2.70 -7.28
N MET A 54 1.63 -2.67 -5.97
CA MET A 54 0.28 -2.90 -5.44
C MET A 54 -0.13 -1.71 -4.58
N VAL A 55 -1.41 -1.32 -4.67
CA VAL A 55 -2.03 -0.32 -3.81
C VAL A 55 -2.70 -1.04 -2.64
N VAL A 56 -2.33 -0.65 -1.42
CA VAL A 56 -2.80 -1.28 -0.19
C VAL A 56 -4.05 -0.55 0.28
N PRO A 57 -5.19 -1.25 0.46
CA PRO A 57 -6.49 -0.62 0.71
C PRO A 57 -6.68 -0.18 2.18
N VAL A 58 -5.77 0.66 2.68
CA VAL A 58 -5.75 1.14 4.07
C VAL A 58 -7.01 1.95 4.41
N TYR A 59 -7.59 2.68 3.45
CA TYR A 59 -8.80 3.46 3.68
C TYR A 59 -9.94 2.58 4.20
N ALA A 60 -10.22 1.47 3.51
CA ALA A 60 -11.28 0.55 3.88
C ALA A 60 -11.01 -0.11 5.25
N ALA A 61 -9.75 -0.41 5.56
CA ALA A 61 -9.37 -1.02 6.83
C ALA A 61 -9.60 -0.11 8.05
N PHE A 62 -9.56 1.21 7.85
CA PHE A 62 -9.77 2.23 8.89
C PHE A 62 -11.22 2.72 8.99
N LYS A 63 -11.98 2.69 7.89
CA LYS A 63 -13.34 3.23 7.83
C LYS A 63 -14.25 2.59 8.88
N GLY A 64 -14.84 3.41 9.75
CA GLY A 64 -15.71 2.98 10.85
C GLY A 64 -14.98 2.42 12.08
N ARG A 65 -13.64 2.32 12.04
CA ARG A 65 -12.79 1.80 13.12
C ARG A 65 -11.83 2.87 13.67
N GLU A 66 -12.00 4.13 13.29
CA GLU A 66 -11.09 5.24 13.58
C GLU A 66 -10.86 5.40 15.09
N LYS A 67 -11.93 5.31 15.90
CA LYS A 67 -11.84 5.37 17.37
C LYS A 67 -10.95 4.28 17.98
N GLN A 68 -10.85 3.12 17.33
CA GLN A 68 -10.07 1.98 17.81
C GLN A 68 -8.64 1.97 17.27
N LEU A 69 -8.43 2.57 16.09
CA LEU A 69 -7.19 2.46 15.33
C LEU A 69 -6.34 3.73 15.35
N LEU A 70 -6.89 4.87 15.74
CA LEU A 70 -6.16 6.13 15.86
C LEU A 70 -5.68 6.37 17.30
N TRP A 71 -4.60 7.13 17.42
CA TRP A 71 -4.04 7.59 18.68
C TRP A 71 -4.89 8.71 19.28
N ILE A 72 -4.50 9.22 20.45
CA ILE A 72 -5.25 10.26 21.17
C ILE A 72 -5.35 11.58 20.37
N ASP A 73 -4.43 11.81 19.43
CA ASP A 73 -4.46 12.95 18.51
C ASP A 73 -5.52 12.83 17.40
N ARG A 74 -6.18 11.67 17.29
CA ARG A 74 -7.21 11.34 16.28
C ARG A 74 -6.72 11.45 14.84
N LEU A 75 -5.41 11.46 14.61
CA LEU A 75 -4.81 11.61 13.29
C LEU A 75 -3.89 10.44 12.96
N HIS A 76 -2.98 10.11 13.85
CA HIS A 76 -1.99 9.06 13.62
C HIS A 76 -2.53 7.69 14.06
N PRO A 77 -2.11 6.58 13.43
CA PRO A 77 -2.47 5.25 13.88
C PRO A 77 -1.89 4.98 15.27
N ASN A 78 -2.61 4.26 16.10
CA ASN A 78 -2.07 3.64 17.31
C ASN A 78 -1.45 2.28 16.98
N ALA A 79 -1.01 1.53 18.01
CA ALA A 79 -0.44 0.19 17.81
C ALA A 79 -1.36 -0.76 17.01
N ARG A 80 -2.67 -0.78 17.29
CA ARG A 80 -3.66 -1.59 16.53
C ARG A 80 -3.87 -1.07 15.11
N GLY A 81 -3.78 0.25 14.93
CA GLY A 81 -3.79 0.89 13.61
C GLY A 81 -2.61 0.45 12.75
N TYR A 82 -1.39 0.52 13.28
CA TYR A 82 -0.19 0.03 12.60
C TYR A 82 -0.23 -1.48 12.35
N GLU A 83 -0.71 -2.28 13.30
CA GLU A 83 -0.92 -3.72 13.09
C GLU A 83 -1.91 -3.99 11.95
N THR A 84 -3.00 -3.22 11.86
CA THR A 84 -3.96 -3.31 10.76
C THR A 84 -3.29 -2.99 9.41
N ILE A 85 -2.47 -1.94 9.34
CA ILE A 85 -1.70 -1.59 8.13
C ILE A 85 -0.75 -2.73 7.75
N ALA A 86 -0.04 -3.31 8.72
CA ALA A 86 0.88 -4.42 8.48
C ALA A 86 0.15 -5.66 7.92
N LYS A 87 -1.03 -5.98 8.44
CA LYS A 87 -1.86 -7.09 7.93
C LYS A 87 -2.36 -6.83 6.50
N GLU A 88 -2.75 -5.61 6.17
CA GLU A 88 -3.14 -5.27 4.78
C GLU A 88 -1.93 -5.33 3.83
N LEU A 89 -0.75 -4.93 4.28
CA LEU A 89 0.49 -5.10 3.52
C LEU A 89 0.80 -6.58 3.26
N GLU A 90 0.72 -7.42 4.29
CA GLU A 90 0.98 -8.86 4.19
C GLU A 90 0.07 -9.54 3.15
N LYS A 91 -1.23 -9.18 3.11
CA LYS A 91 -2.20 -9.70 2.15
C LYS A 91 -1.81 -9.45 0.68
N THR A 92 -0.99 -8.43 0.41
CA THR A 92 -0.51 -8.15 -0.96
C THR A 92 0.60 -9.11 -1.43
N GLY A 93 1.08 -9.98 -0.54
CA GLY A 93 2.05 -11.02 -0.85
C GLY A 93 3.45 -10.51 -1.20
N TYR A 94 4.38 -11.47 -1.34
CA TYR A 94 5.82 -11.22 -1.51
C TYR A 94 6.41 -11.83 -2.79
N ALA A 95 5.56 -12.31 -3.71
CA ALA A 95 6.00 -12.99 -4.93
C ALA A 95 7.11 -12.26 -5.73
N PRO A 96 7.09 -10.92 -5.89
CA PRO A 96 8.15 -10.22 -6.62
C PRO A 96 9.54 -10.28 -5.97
N LEU A 97 9.64 -10.62 -4.68
CA LEU A 97 10.92 -10.76 -3.97
C LEU A 97 11.57 -12.13 -4.19
N LEU A 98 10.81 -13.11 -4.67
CA LEU A 98 11.33 -14.46 -4.90
C LEU A 98 12.35 -14.42 -6.05
N LYS A 99 13.52 -15.05 -5.85
CA LYS A 99 14.52 -15.20 -6.91
C LYS A 99 13.89 -15.92 -8.09
N LYS A 100 14.05 -15.40 -9.31
CA LYS A 100 13.93 -16.22 -10.50
C LYS A 100 14.98 -17.34 -10.36
N LYS A 101 14.56 -18.58 -10.09
CA LYS A 101 15.43 -19.73 -10.31
C LYS A 101 15.84 -19.65 -11.78
N PHE A 102 17.14 -19.56 -12.04
CA PHE A 102 17.66 -19.65 -13.39
C PHE A 102 17.09 -20.92 -14.04
N SER A 103 16.17 -20.78 -14.99
CA SER A 103 15.83 -21.84 -15.94
C SER A 103 16.94 -21.89 -16.98
N GLY A 104 18.15 -22.22 -16.54
CA GLY A 104 19.24 -22.63 -17.41
C GLY A 104 19.04 -24.09 -17.79
N LEU A 105 17.95 -24.42 -18.50
CA LEU A 105 17.97 -25.58 -19.38
C LEU A 105 18.40 -25.06 -20.75
N ARG A 106 19.71 -25.10 -20.98
CA ARG A 106 20.23 -25.35 -22.32
C ARG A 106 19.76 -26.75 -22.71
N ARG A 107 19.01 -26.84 -23.79
CA ARG A 107 19.12 -27.93 -24.75
C ARG A 107 19.17 -27.28 -26.12
#